data_AF-A0A9D6CLR1-F1
#
_entry.id   AF-A0A9D6CLR1-F1
#
_cell.length_a   1.000
_cell.length_b   1.000
_cell.length_c   1.000
_cell.angle_alpha   90.00
_cell.angle_beta   90.00
_cell.angle_gamma   90.00
#
_symmetry.space_group_name_H-M   'P 1'
#
loop_
_entity.id
_entity.type
_entity.pdbx_description
1 polymer ?
#
loop_
_entity_poly.entity_id
_entity_poly.type
_entity_poly.pdbx_seq_one_letter_code
_entity_poly.pdbx_strand_id
1 'polypeptide(L)'
;MGVGAARIPVMSLNVESYVPALPLEEIPDRTAKTVTFGRKKICIVRVDERFHAVDALCTHMGVPLDQGEFNGAELVCPWHAARFCVKTGAKTHGPGFCDLKTYAVRVVNGWVEVNLDGPALNERPAPSRPMAPPPAPSVMTPTSRFRI
;
A
#
# COMPACT_ATOMS: atom_id res chain seq x y z
N MET A 1 38.35 25.27 -29.93
CA MET A 1 36.91 24.94 -29.99
C MET A 1 36.66 23.81 -29.00
N GLY A 2 36.42 24.14 -27.73
CA GLY A 2 36.19 23.18 -26.66
C GLY A 2 34.70 23.12 -26.34
N VAL A 3 34.06 21.98 -26.58
CA VAL A 3 32.69 21.72 -26.15
C VAL A 3 32.71 21.54 -24.63
N GLY A 4 32.30 22.58 -23.90
CA GLY A 4 32.13 22.52 -22.45
C GLY A 4 30.98 21.57 -22.11
N ALA A 5 31.32 20.36 -21.67
CA ALA A 5 30.35 19.46 -21.04
C ALA A 5 29.84 20.14 -19.77
N ALA A 6 28.59 20.63 -19.81
CA ALA A 6 27.91 21.18 -18.65
C ALA A 6 27.84 20.09 -17.57
N ARG A 7 28.66 20.24 -16.54
CA ARG A 7 28.60 19.42 -15.32
C ARG A 7 27.31 19.79 -14.60
N ILE A 8 26.32 18.90 -14.70
CA ILE A 8 25.11 18.96 -13.88
C ILE A 8 25.57 18.88 -12.42
N PRO A 9 25.28 19.89 -11.57
CA PRO A 9 25.66 19.82 -10.17
C PRO A 9 24.88 18.69 -9.51
N VAL A 10 25.59 17.73 -8.93
CA VAL A 10 25.02 16.74 -8.01
C VAL A 10 24.61 17.50 -6.75
N MET A 11 23.37 17.99 -6.72
CA MET A 11 22.79 18.61 -5.53
C MET A 11 22.51 17.54 -4.49
N SER A 12 23.46 17.47 -3.55
CA SER A 12 23.26 17.42 -2.10
C SER A 12 22.09 16.60 -1.56
N LEU A 13 22.48 15.50 -0.90
CA LEU A 13 21.73 14.56 -0.09
C LEU A 13 20.78 15.25 0.91
N ASN A 14 19.50 15.37 0.55
CA ASN A 14 18.37 15.42 1.48
C ASN A 14 17.09 14.97 0.74
N VAL A 15 17.14 13.76 0.17
CA VAL A 15 16.03 13.20 -0.61
C VAL A 15 14.94 12.73 0.34
N GLU A 16 14.10 13.65 0.77
CA GLU A 16 12.69 13.32 0.94
C GLU A 16 12.21 12.74 -0.39
N SER A 17 12.04 11.43 -0.50
CA SER A 17 11.75 10.69 -1.74
C SER A 17 10.33 10.83 -2.25
N TYR A 18 9.77 12.02 -2.09
CA TYR A 18 8.52 12.42 -2.70
C TYR A 18 8.75 12.71 -4.18
N VAL A 19 7.99 12.02 -5.01
CA VAL A 19 8.01 12.18 -6.46
C VAL A 19 6.63 12.65 -6.91
N PRO A 20 6.52 13.68 -7.77
CA PRO A 20 5.25 14.11 -8.31
C PRO A 20 4.59 12.98 -9.11
N ALA A 21 3.32 12.72 -8.82
CA ALA A 21 2.57 11.62 -9.41
C ALA A 21 1.54 12.10 -10.43
N LEU A 22 0.64 13.00 -10.02
CA LEU A 22 -0.42 13.56 -10.85
C LEU A 22 -0.94 14.90 -10.29
N PRO A 23 -1.55 15.76 -11.12
CA PRO A 23 -2.26 16.95 -10.66
C PRO A 23 -3.43 16.59 -9.73
N LEU A 24 -3.67 17.36 -8.67
CA LEU A 24 -4.76 17.12 -7.73
C LEU A 24 -6.14 17.01 -8.42
N GLU A 25 -6.36 17.78 -9.48
CA GLU A 25 -7.62 17.83 -10.23
C GLU A 25 -7.88 16.54 -11.02
N GLU A 26 -6.83 15.78 -11.31
CA GLU A 26 -6.92 14.53 -12.05
C GLU A 26 -7.48 13.37 -11.23
N ILE A 27 -7.64 13.54 -9.91
CA ILE A 27 -8.24 12.54 -9.02
C ILE A 27 -9.39 13.17 -8.20
N PRO A 28 -10.61 13.15 -8.76
CA PRO A 28 -11.82 13.56 -8.04
C PRO A 28 -12.07 12.69 -6.80
N ASP A 29 -12.95 13.17 -5.91
CA ASP A 29 -13.35 12.37 -4.75
C ASP A 29 -13.93 11.01 -5.17
N ARG A 30 -13.65 9.98 -4.38
CA ARG A 30 -14.02 8.58 -4.59
C ARG A 30 -13.57 8.03 -5.94
N THR A 31 -12.37 8.41 -6.35
CA THR A 31 -11.70 7.84 -7.53
C THR A 31 -10.33 7.29 -7.16
N ALA A 32 -9.84 6.40 -8.03
CA ALA A 32 -8.56 5.75 -7.94
C ALA A 32 -7.82 5.90 -9.28
N LYS A 33 -6.52 6.17 -9.23
CA LYS A 33 -5.65 6.24 -10.41
C LYS A 33 -4.34 5.51 -10.16
N THR A 34 -3.97 4.62 -11.08
CA THR A 34 -2.64 4.00 -11.05
C THR A 34 -1.59 4.90 -11.68
N VAL A 35 -0.50 5.12 -10.95
CA VAL A 35 0.72 5.77 -11.42
C VAL A 35 1.87 4.77 -11.35
N THR A 36 2.74 4.78 -12.36
CA THR A 36 3.88 3.86 -12.45
C THR A 36 5.20 4.60 -12.21
N PHE A 37 5.93 4.17 -11.20
CA PHE A 37 7.28 4.66 -10.88
C PHE A 37 8.30 3.54 -11.07
N GLY A 38 8.92 3.50 -12.24
CA GLY A 38 9.81 2.40 -12.62
C GLY A 38 9.08 1.06 -12.60
N ARG A 39 9.42 0.19 -11.63
CA ARG A 39 8.77 -1.13 -11.44
C ARG A 39 7.61 -1.12 -10.44
N LYS A 40 7.37 -0.01 -9.74
CA LYS A 40 6.30 0.12 -8.75
C LYS A 40 5.04 0.65 -9.42
N LYS A 41 3.92 -0.03 -9.24
CA LYS A 41 2.59 0.47 -9.61
C LYS A 41 1.86 0.87 -8.34
N ILE A 42 1.53 2.15 -8.22
CA ILE A 42 0.92 2.73 -7.04
C ILE A 42 -0.46 3.25 -7.43
N CYS A 43 -1.48 2.82 -6.70
CA CYS A 43 -2.83 3.32 -6.83
C CYS A 43 -3.01 4.48 -5.85
N ILE A 44 -3.14 5.68 -6.41
CA ILE A 44 -3.50 6.88 -5.67
C ILE A 44 -5.02 6.90 -5.59
N VAL A 45 -5.52 7.17 -4.40
CA VAL A 45 -6.93 7.16 -4.07
C VAL A 45 -7.27 8.48 -3.39
N ARG A 46 -8.41 9.06 -3.76
CA ARG A 46 -9.02 10.14 -2.99
C ARG A 46 -10.29 9.65 -2.33
N VAL A 47 -10.37 9.81 -1.01
CA VAL A 47 -11.60 9.61 -0.23
C VAL A 47 -11.78 10.84 0.64
N ASP A 48 -12.90 11.52 0.45
CA ASP A 48 -13.18 12.85 0.98
C ASP A 48 -12.08 13.85 0.54
N GLU A 49 -11.59 14.67 1.47
CA GLU A 49 -10.49 15.61 1.23
C GLU A 49 -9.10 15.00 1.48
N ARG A 50 -8.99 13.67 1.54
CA ARG A 50 -7.72 12.98 1.84
C ARG A 50 -7.25 12.12 0.68
N PHE A 51 -5.95 12.19 0.45
CA PHE A 51 -5.25 11.39 -0.55
C PHE A 51 -4.51 10.24 0.14
N HIS A 52 -4.60 9.07 -0.46
CA HIS A 52 -3.97 7.85 -0.01
C HIS A 52 -3.25 7.20 -1.18
N ALA A 53 -2.17 6.49 -0.91
CA ALA A 53 -1.47 5.70 -1.92
C ALA A 53 -1.24 4.29 -1.39
N VAL A 54 -1.63 3.31 -2.19
CA VAL A 54 -1.48 1.89 -1.92
C VAL A 54 -0.87 1.18 -3.13
N ASP A 55 -0.40 -0.05 -2.98
CA ASP A 55 -0.04 -0.87 -4.14
C ASP A 55 -1.22 -1.00 -5.09
N ALA A 56 -0.97 -0.87 -6.39
CA ALA A 56 -2.03 -0.82 -7.39
C ALA A 56 -2.65 -2.17 -7.73
N LEU A 57 -2.03 -3.27 -7.27
CA LEU A 57 -2.42 -4.62 -7.65
C LEU A 57 -3.02 -5.35 -6.45
N CYS A 58 -4.17 -5.98 -6.67
CA CYS A 58 -4.82 -6.80 -5.67
C CYS A 58 -3.89 -7.94 -5.24
N THR A 59 -3.71 -8.13 -3.93
CA THR A 59 -2.86 -9.18 -3.34
C THR A 59 -3.41 -10.60 -3.53
N HIS A 60 -4.41 -10.79 -4.39
CA HIS A 60 -4.97 -12.09 -4.75
C HIS A 60 -4.43 -12.57 -6.10
N MET A 61 -4.82 -11.91 -7.20
CA MET A 61 -4.41 -12.30 -8.57
C MET A 61 -3.70 -11.18 -9.33
N GLY A 62 -3.25 -10.13 -8.63
CA GLY A 62 -2.49 -9.04 -9.25
C GLY A 62 -3.31 -8.16 -10.19
N VAL A 63 -4.64 -8.13 -10.01
CA VAL A 63 -5.56 -7.32 -10.82
C VAL A 63 -5.48 -5.84 -10.42
N PRO A 64 -5.54 -4.88 -11.37
CA PRO A 64 -5.57 -3.46 -11.07
C PRO A 64 -6.73 -3.06 -10.15
N LEU A 65 -6.41 -2.34 -9.08
CA LEU A 65 -7.37 -1.86 -8.09
C LEU A 65 -7.99 -0.50 -8.45
N ASP A 66 -7.42 0.23 -9.41
CA ASP A 66 -7.95 1.51 -9.89
C ASP A 66 -9.27 1.39 -10.65
N GLN A 67 -9.60 0.20 -11.13
CA GLN A 67 -10.90 -0.16 -11.70
C GLN A 67 -11.91 -0.62 -10.64
N GLY A 68 -11.53 -0.56 -9.36
CA GLY A 68 -12.35 -0.97 -8.23
C GLY A 68 -13.39 0.07 -7.82
N GLU A 69 -14.35 -0.38 -7.01
CA GLU A 69 -15.35 0.49 -6.40
C GLU A 69 -15.00 0.84 -4.96
N PHE A 70 -15.67 1.84 -4.39
CA PHE A 70 -15.47 2.25 -3.01
C PHE A 70 -16.63 1.84 -2.10
N ASN A 71 -16.32 1.11 -1.03
CA ASN A 71 -17.24 0.85 0.08
C ASN A 71 -16.77 1.63 1.33
N GLY A 72 -17.35 2.80 1.58
CA GLY A 72 -16.83 3.72 2.60
C GLY A 72 -15.38 4.14 2.29
N ALA A 73 -14.44 3.74 3.15
CA ALA A 73 -13.00 3.94 3.00
C ALA A 73 -12.24 2.67 2.52
N GLU A 74 -12.97 1.68 2.00
CA GLU A 74 -12.41 0.46 1.42
C GLU A 74 -12.41 0.55 -0.10
N LEU A 75 -11.30 0.16 -0.72
CA LEU A 75 -11.21 -0.09 -2.15
C LEU A 75 -11.53 -1.56 -2.42
N VAL A 76 -12.52 -1.79 -3.28
CA VAL A 76 -13.06 -3.10 -3.61
C VAL A 76 -12.51 -3.54 -4.96
N CYS A 77 -11.74 -4.63 -4.96
CA CYS A 77 -11.23 -5.25 -6.17
C CYS A 77 -12.39 -5.66 -7.10
N PRO A 78 -12.38 -5.26 -8.38
CA PRO A 78 -13.54 -5.41 -9.27
C PRO A 78 -13.85 -6.86 -9.66
N TRP A 79 -12.92 -7.79 -9.44
CA TRP A 79 -13.09 -9.17 -9.92
C TRP A 79 -13.70 -10.09 -8.86
N HIS A 80 -13.11 -10.12 -7.67
CA HIS A 80 -13.50 -11.05 -6.61
C HIS A 80 -13.89 -10.36 -5.30
N ALA A 81 -14.12 -9.04 -5.36
CA ALA A 81 -14.59 -8.22 -4.24
C ALA A 81 -13.71 -8.30 -2.98
N ALA A 82 -12.41 -8.54 -3.15
CA ALA A 82 -11.41 -8.35 -2.10
C ALA A 82 -11.41 -6.87 -1.68
N ARG A 83 -11.41 -6.59 -0.39
CA ARG A 83 -11.51 -5.22 0.13
C ARG A 83 -10.29 -4.84 0.93
N PHE A 84 -9.84 -3.62 0.71
CA PHE A 84 -8.66 -3.07 1.37
C PHE A 84 -8.96 -1.68 1.90
N CYS A 85 -8.65 -1.43 3.16
CA CYS A 85 -8.74 -0.09 3.74
C CYS A 85 -7.69 0.81 3.10
N VAL A 86 -8.10 1.90 2.44
CA VAL A 86 -7.17 2.77 1.70
C VAL A 86 -6.26 3.58 2.62
N LYS A 87 -6.67 3.76 3.88
CA LYS A 87 -5.91 4.51 4.89
C LYS A 87 -4.70 3.72 5.40
N THR A 88 -4.88 2.41 5.58
CA THR A 88 -3.92 1.53 6.27
C THR A 88 -3.34 0.44 5.37
N GLY A 89 -3.94 0.20 4.21
CA GLY A 89 -3.65 -0.93 3.32
C GLY A 89 -4.25 -2.26 3.80
N ALA A 90 -4.86 -2.30 4.99
CA ALA A 90 -5.31 -3.55 5.60
C ALA A 90 -6.36 -4.26 4.74
N LYS A 91 -6.19 -5.57 4.53
CA LYS A 91 -7.22 -6.41 3.90
C LYS A 91 -8.35 -6.63 4.90
N THR A 92 -9.53 -6.13 4.57
CA THR A 92 -10.70 -6.18 5.45
C THR A 92 -11.67 -7.30 5.10
N HIS A 93 -11.74 -7.69 3.82
CA HIS A 93 -12.68 -8.72 3.35
C HIS A 93 -12.22 -9.42 2.08
N GLY A 94 -12.80 -10.59 1.81
CA GLY A 94 -12.67 -11.31 0.55
C GLY A 94 -11.31 -11.99 0.36
N PRO A 95 -11.06 -12.53 -0.85
CA PRO A 95 -9.84 -13.26 -1.14
C PRO A 95 -8.69 -12.28 -1.35
N GLY A 96 -7.75 -12.25 -0.42
CA GLY A 96 -6.49 -11.51 -0.51
C GLY A 96 -5.47 -12.16 0.41
N PHE A 97 -4.23 -12.32 -0.05
CA PHE A 97 -3.22 -13.05 0.72
C PHE A 97 -2.63 -12.20 1.85
N CYS A 98 -2.49 -10.89 1.63
CA CYS A 98 -1.90 -9.95 2.58
C CYS A 98 -2.47 -8.53 2.42
N ASP A 99 -2.08 -7.66 3.34
CA ASP A 99 -2.35 -6.22 3.28
C ASP A 99 -1.60 -5.57 2.11
N LEU A 100 -2.17 -4.49 1.57
CA LEU A 100 -1.49 -3.64 0.59
C LEU A 100 -0.39 -2.84 1.27
N LYS A 101 0.74 -2.66 0.56
CA LYS A 101 1.71 -1.66 0.95
C LYS A 101 1.11 -0.27 0.77
N THR A 102 1.31 0.61 1.74
CA THR A 102 0.94 2.02 1.67
C THR A 102 2.16 2.87 1.30
N TYR A 103 1.92 4.08 0.82
CA TYR A 103 2.96 5.08 0.53
C TYR A 103 2.52 6.42 1.09
N ALA A 104 3.45 7.19 1.67
CA ALA A 104 3.12 8.52 2.18
C ALA A 104 2.78 9.44 1.00
N VAL A 105 1.74 10.26 1.17
CA VAL A 105 1.26 11.20 0.14
C VAL A 105 1.23 12.60 0.72
N ARG A 106 1.64 13.58 -0.08
CA ARG A 106 1.45 15.00 0.22
C ARG A 106 0.93 15.73 -1.00
N VAL A 107 0.26 16.87 -0.78
CA VAL A 107 -0.16 17.76 -1.85
C VAL A 107 0.67 19.03 -1.77
N VAL A 108 1.41 19.35 -2.83
CA VAL A 108 2.30 20.52 -2.91
C VAL A 108 2.03 21.23 -4.22
N ASN A 109 1.70 22.53 -4.17
CA ASN A 109 1.48 23.36 -5.36
C ASN A 109 0.49 22.76 -6.38
N GLY A 110 -0.59 22.11 -5.91
CA GLY A 110 -1.59 21.47 -6.78
C GLY A 110 -1.18 20.11 -7.33
N TRP A 111 -0.04 19.55 -6.91
CA TRP A 111 0.43 18.22 -7.29
C TRP A 111 0.33 17.23 -6.13
N VAL A 112 -0.10 16.01 -6.43
CA VAL A 112 -0.02 14.89 -5.51
C VAL A 112 1.37 14.27 -5.65
N GLU A 113 2.15 14.29 -4.58
CA GLU A 113 3.47 13.67 -4.50
C GLU A 113 3.44 12.43 -3.61
N VAL A 114 4.19 11.39 -4.01
CA VAL A 114 4.24 10.10 -3.31
C VAL A 114 5.65 9.79 -2.85
N ASN A 115 5.83 9.41 -1.59
CA ASN A 115 7.10 8.93 -1.06
C ASN A 115 7.36 7.48 -1.49
N LEU A 116 8.46 7.22 -2.18
CA LEU A 116 8.77 5.88 -2.71
C LEU A 116 9.56 4.97 -1.74
N ASP A 117 10.17 5.53 -0.69
CA ASP A 117 11.13 4.82 0.17
C ASP A 117 10.52 4.18 1.43
N GLY A 118 9.31 4.56 1.85
CA GLY A 118 8.73 4.08 3.10
C GLY A 118 7.23 3.82 3.04
N PRO A 119 6.72 2.85 3.82
CA PRO A 119 5.30 2.75 4.05
C PRO A 119 4.79 4.05 4.68
N ALA A 120 3.57 4.45 4.33
CA ALA A 120 2.95 5.61 4.97
C ALA A 120 2.95 5.39 6.49
N LEU A 121 3.45 6.33 7.29
CA LEU A 121 3.40 6.29 8.76
C LEU A 121 1.97 6.56 9.26
N ASN A 122 0.98 5.94 8.62
CA ASN A 122 -0.41 6.07 8.98
C ASN A 122 -0.65 5.02 10.06
N GLU A 123 -0.96 5.50 11.28
CA GLU A 123 -1.29 4.74 12.48
C GLU A 123 -1.82 3.34 12.14
N ARG A 124 -0.98 2.32 12.31
CA ARG A 124 -1.41 0.93 12.20
C ARG A 124 -2.47 0.73 13.28
N PRO A 125 -3.76 0.52 12.97
CA PRO A 125 -4.65 -0.03 13.96
C PRO A 125 -4.07 -1.40 14.28
N ALA A 126 -3.88 -1.70 15.57
CA ALA A 126 -3.46 -3.03 16.00
C ALA A 126 -4.30 -4.09 15.26
N PRO A 127 -3.73 -5.25 14.89
CA PRO A 127 -4.51 -6.30 14.24
C PRO A 127 -5.78 -6.54 15.07
N SER A 128 -6.94 -6.39 14.45
CA SER A 128 -8.26 -6.46 15.13
C SER A 128 -8.54 -7.81 15.76
N ARG A 129 -7.66 -8.80 15.52
CA ARG A 129 -7.65 -10.08 16.17
C ARG A 129 -6.26 -10.31 16.78
N PRO A 130 -6.14 -10.56 18.10
CA PRO A 130 -4.87 -11.02 18.65
C PRO A 130 -4.48 -12.29 17.90
N MET A 131 -3.26 -12.31 17.37
CA MET A 131 -2.69 -13.51 16.78
C MET A 131 -2.71 -14.58 17.86
N ALA A 132 -3.58 -15.57 17.73
CA ALA A 132 -3.58 -16.70 18.63
C ALA A 132 -2.16 -17.28 18.60
N PRO A 133 -1.55 -17.58 19.77
CA PRO A 133 -0.25 -18.22 19.78
C PRO A 133 -0.35 -19.52 18.95
N PRO A 134 0.72 -19.90 18.22
CA PRO A 134 0.74 -21.18 17.53
C PRO A 134 0.36 -22.28 18.53
N PRO A 135 -0.42 -23.29 18.13
CA PRO A 135 -0.75 -24.39 19.02
C PRO A 135 0.56 -24.96 19.58
N ALA A 136 0.60 -25.16 20.90
CA ALA A 136 1.76 -25.77 21.54
C ALA A 136 2.08 -27.10 20.82
N PRO A 137 3.36 -27.43 20.60
CA PRO A 137 3.71 -28.72 20.03
C PRO A 137 3.09 -29.82 20.90
N SER A 138 2.35 -30.73 20.27
CA SER A 138 1.79 -31.89 20.95
C SER A 138 2.92 -32.67 21.59
N VAL A 139 3.10 -32.52 22.90
CA VAL A 139 4.00 -33.37 23.68
C VAL A 139 3.35 -34.75 23.65
N MET A 140 3.88 -35.65 22.81
CA MET A 140 3.54 -37.06 22.90
C MET A 140 3.96 -37.54 24.28
N THR A 141 2.99 -37.67 25.19
CA THR A 141 3.23 -38.29 26.48
C THR A 141 3.69 -39.73 26.23
N PRO A 142 4.80 -40.18 26.82
CA PRO A 142 5.15 -41.58 26.75
C PRO A 142 4.04 -42.36 27.45
N THR A 143 3.28 -43.15 26.70
CA THR A 143 2.33 -44.11 27.27
C THR A 143 3.14 -45.06 28.11
N SER A 144 3.12 -44.85 29.43
CA SER A 144 3.65 -45.79 30.41
C SER A 144 2.85 -47.09 30.31
N ARG A 145 3.35 -48.00 29.48
CA ARG A 145 3.12 -49.44 29.62
C ARG A 145 4.44 -50.08 30.01
N PHE A 146 4.82 -49.83 31.25
CA PHE A 146 5.52 -50.83 32.04
C PHE A 146 4.65 -51.11 33.26
N ARG A 147 3.74 -52.08 33.11
CA ARG A 147 3.27 -52.85 34.27
C ARG A 147 4.23 -54.03 34.37
N ILE A 148 4.97 -54.01 35.49
CA ILE A 148 5.63 -55.08 36.26
C ILE A 148 5.73 -56.43 35.55
#